data_AF-A0A1X0SBC9-F1
#
_entry.id   AF-A0A1X0SBC9-F1
#
_cell.length_a   1.000
_cell.length_b   1.000
_cell.length_c   1.000
_cell.angle_alpha   90.00
_cell.angle_beta   90.00
_cell.angle_gamma   90.00
#
_symmetry.space_group_name_H-M   'P 1'
#
loop_
_entity.id
_entity.type
_entity.pdbx_description
1 polymer ?
#
loop_
_entity_poly.entity_id
_entity_poly.type
_entity_poly.pdbx_seq_one_letter_code
_entity_poly.pdbx_strand_id
1 'polypeptide(L)'
;MVGRRNASTNVSVQNIETRWKTLSTAEQNTIAKQLEEAQKGDWKLLSLEEKKAAYYIAFGPHGPREPLTKPGHGMKVFGGVSGVIAASAALFYVIRLNGQETPKTISKEWEEATNEYLKSQNSNPITGISSEGYKGKGYVTSN
;
A
#
# COMPACT_ATOMS: atom_id res chain seq x y z
N MET A 1 -49.71 -23.72 -22.82
CA MET A 1 -49.90 -23.28 -21.42
C MET A 1 -48.51 -23.09 -20.80
N VAL A 2 -48.10 -21.85 -20.54
CA VAL A 2 -46.81 -21.55 -19.90
C VAL A 2 -47.03 -21.62 -18.39
N GLY A 3 -46.48 -22.65 -17.74
CA GLY A 3 -46.55 -22.78 -16.29
C GLY A 3 -45.79 -21.62 -15.63
N ARG A 4 -46.51 -20.78 -14.89
CA ARG A 4 -45.89 -19.87 -13.92
C ARG A 4 -45.07 -20.72 -12.95
N ARG A 5 -43.74 -20.54 -12.94
CA ARG A 5 -42.88 -21.15 -11.92
C ARG A 5 -43.34 -20.61 -10.56
N ASN A 6 -43.79 -21.51 -9.67
CA ASN A 6 -44.26 -21.15 -8.32
C ASN A 6 -43.15 -20.41 -7.56
N ALA A 7 -43.45 -19.20 -7.11
CA ALA A 7 -42.52 -18.32 -6.40
C ALA A 7 -42.16 -18.80 -4.97
N SER A 8 -42.79 -19.87 -4.47
CA SER A 8 -42.72 -20.29 -3.06
C SER A 8 -41.58 -21.25 -2.71
N THR A 9 -40.84 -21.79 -3.68
CA THR A 9 -39.74 -22.76 -3.46
C THR A 9 -38.36 -22.26 -3.88
N ASN A 10 -38.30 -21.07 -4.49
CA ASN A 10 -37.07 -20.48 -5.00
C ASN A 10 -36.43 -19.56 -3.96
N VAL A 11 -35.15 -19.78 -3.66
CA VAL A 11 -34.38 -18.87 -2.81
C VAL A 11 -34.21 -17.55 -3.56
N SER A 12 -34.47 -16.44 -2.87
CA SER A 12 -34.48 -15.10 -3.47
C SER A 12 -33.12 -14.72 -4.05
N VAL A 13 -33.11 -14.35 -5.33
CA VAL A 13 -31.94 -13.84 -6.07
C VAL A 13 -31.78 -12.32 -6.00
N GLN A 14 -32.71 -11.63 -5.33
CA GLN A 14 -32.67 -10.17 -5.20
C GLN A 14 -31.36 -9.72 -4.55
N ASN A 15 -30.76 -8.63 -5.01
CA ASN A 15 -29.56 -8.04 -4.38
C ASN A 15 -28.45 -9.08 -4.07
N ILE A 16 -28.27 -10.11 -4.92
CA ILE A 16 -27.32 -11.19 -4.62
C ILE A 16 -25.91 -10.66 -4.40
N GLU A 17 -25.55 -9.56 -5.07
CA GLU A 17 -24.23 -8.93 -5.01
C GLU A 17 -23.83 -8.51 -3.58
N THR A 18 -24.80 -8.07 -2.77
CA THR A 18 -24.55 -7.61 -1.40
C THR A 18 -24.60 -8.74 -0.38
N ARG A 19 -25.45 -9.75 -0.61
CA ARG A 19 -25.68 -10.85 0.35
C ARG A 19 -24.85 -12.10 0.08
N TRP A 20 -24.29 -12.29 -1.12
CA TRP A 20 -23.63 -13.55 -1.50
C TRP A 20 -22.58 -14.00 -0.49
N LYS A 21 -21.76 -13.07 0.00
CA LYS A 21 -20.70 -13.36 1.00
C LYS A 21 -21.23 -13.69 2.39
N THR A 22 -22.48 -13.32 2.71
CA THR A 22 -23.10 -13.59 4.01
C THR A 22 -23.95 -14.86 4.02
N LEU A 23 -24.27 -15.39 2.84
CA LEU A 23 -25.00 -16.66 2.69
C LEU A 23 -24.11 -17.83 3.13
N SER A 24 -24.73 -18.84 3.72
CA SER A 24 -24.08 -20.13 3.95
C SER A 24 -23.74 -20.82 2.63
N THR A 25 -22.76 -21.73 2.66
CA THR A 25 -22.40 -22.53 1.47
C THR A 25 -23.58 -23.34 0.94
N ALA A 26 -24.48 -23.82 1.81
CA ALA A 26 -25.67 -24.53 1.40
C ALA A 26 -26.65 -23.63 0.62
N GLU A 27 -26.87 -22.40 1.08
CA GLU A 27 -27.70 -21.40 0.39
C GLU A 27 -27.08 -20.98 -0.94
N GLN A 28 -25.77 -20.70 -0.96
CA GLN A 28 -25.03 -20.38 -2.20
C GLN A 28 -25.19 -21.48 -3.24
N ASN A 29 -24.99 -22.74 -2.83
CA ASN A 29 -25.15 -23.91 -3.71
C ASN A 29 -26.60 -24.07 -4.19
N THR A 30 -27.59 -23.80 -3.33
CA THR A 30 -29.00 -23.90 -3.69
C THR A 30 -29.37 -22.86 -4.75
N ILE A 31 -28.97 -21.61 -4.56
CA ILE A 31 -29.19 -20.52 -5.52
C ILE A 31 -28.47 -20.82 -6.84
N ALA A 32 -27.20 -21.26 -6.78
CA ALA A 32 -26.43 -21.59 -7.97
C ALA A 32 -27.11 -22.70 -8.80
N LYS A 33 -27.53 -23.79 -8.16
CA LYS A 33 -28.27 -24.88 -8.82
C LYS A 33 -29.60 -24.41 -9.40
N GLN A 34 -30.36 -23.59 -8.67
CA GLN A 34 -31.63 -23.04 -9.15
C GLN A 34 -31.43 -22.22 -10.43
N LEU A 35 -30.39 -21.37 -10.48
CA LEU A 35 -30.06 -20.57 -11.67
C LEU A 35 -29.54 -21.43 -12.82
N GLU A 36 -28.72 -22.45 -12.52
CA GLU A 36 -28.24 -23.41 -13.51
C GLU A 36 -29.42 -24.13 -14.19
N GLU A 37 -30.38 -24.63 -13.43
CA GLU A 37 -31.60 -25.25 -13.99
C GLU A 37 -32.43 -24.26 -14.80
N ALA A 38 -32.53 -23.00 -14.36
CA ALA A 38 -33.23 -21.96 -15.10
C ALA A 38 -32.55 -21.63 -16.44
N GLN A 39 -31.22 -21.68 -16.49
CA GLN A 39 -30.39 -21.42 -17.68
C GLN A 39 -30.44 -22.53 -18.74
N LYS A 40 -30.89 -23.74 -18.40
CA LYS A 40 -31.12 -24.82 -19.39
C LYS A 40 -32.30 -24.54 -20.32
N GLY A 41 -33.18 -23.60 -19.96
CA GLY A 41 -34.37 -23.22 -20.74
C GLY A 41 -34.16 -21.99 -21.65
N ASP A 42 -35.25 -21.39 -22.13
CA ASP A 42 -35.21 -20.17 -22.93
C ASP A 42 -34.82 -18.94 -22.08
N TRP A 43 -33.72 -18.28 -22.45
CA TRP A 43 -33.15 -17.12 -21.75
C TRP A 43 -33.99 -15.85 -21.89
N LYS A 44 -34.95 -15.81 -22.83
CA LYS A 44 -35.94 -14.72 -22.91
C LYS A 44 -36.90 -14.73 -21.73
N LEU A 45 -37.09 -15.88 -21.08
CA LEU A 45 -37.96 -16.04 -19.92
C LEU A 45 -37.28 -15.73 -18.59
N LEU A 46 -35.95 -15.60 -18.57
CA LEU A 46 -35.20 -15.18 -17.38
C LEU A 46 -35.43 -13.70 -17.10
N SER A 47 -35.80 -13.40 -15.86
CA SER A 47 -35.91 -12.04 -15.35
C SER A 47 -34.56 -11.32 -15.39
N LEU A 48 -34.58 -9.99 -15.36
CA LEU A 48 -33.36 -9.18 -15.31
C LEU A 48 -32.54 -9.48 -14.04
N GLU A 49 -33.21 -9.74 -12.91
CA GLU A 49 -32.57 -10.08 -11.65
C GLU A 49 -31.84 -11.43 -11.73
N GLU A 50 -32.48 -12.46 -12.29
CA GLU A 50 -31.84 -13.77 -12.48
C GLU A 50 -30.62 -13.67 -13.40
N LYS A 51 -30.68 -12.85 -14.45
CA LYS A 51 -29.54 -12.60 -15.34
C LYS A 51 -28.38 -11.93 -14.62
N LYS A 52 -28.65 -10.88 -13.85
CA LYS A 52 -27.63 -10.20 -13.03
C LYS A 52 -27.04 -11.15 -11.99
N ALA A 53 -27.89 -11.94 -11.34
CA ALA A 53 -27.45 -12.88 -10.31
C ALA A 53 -26.58 -13.99 -10.88
N ALA A 54 -26.96 -14.56 -12.01
CA ALA A 54 -26.15 -15.52 -12.74
C ALA A 54 -24.78 -14.95 -13.12
N TYR A 55 -24.75 -13.73 -13.66
CA TYR A 55 -23.49 -13.05 -14.01
C TYR A 55 -22.61 -12.85 -12.77
N TYR A 56 -23.18 -12.37 -11.66
CA TYR A 56 -22.44 -12.16 -10.42
C TYR A 56 -21.91 -13.47 -9.82
N ILE A 57 -22.69 -14.55 -9.82
CA ILE A 57 -22.23 -15.85 -9.32
C ILE A 57 -21.10 -16.40 -10.21
N ALA A 58 -21.23 -16.27 -11.52
CA ALA A 58 -20.22 -16.78 -12.45
C ALA A 58 -18.93 -15.94 -12.46
N PHE A 59 -19.01 -14.61 -12.35
CA PHE A 59 -17.90 -13.68 -12.64
C PHE A 59 -17.64 -12.62 -11.56
N GLY A 60 -18.42 -12.58 -10.48
CA GLY A 60 -18.30 -11.58 -9.42
C GLY A 60 -16.99 -11.68 -8.61
N PRO A 61 -16.68 -10.62 -7.82
CA PRO A 61 -15.47 -10.52 -6.99
C PRO A 61 -15.60 -11.32 -5.68
N HIS A 62 -15.79 -12.63 -5.81
CA HIS A 62 -15.91 -13.59 -4.72
C HIS A 62 -15.09 -14.86 -5.00
N GLY A 63 -14.91 -15.69 -3.97
CA GLY A 63 -14.14 -16.92 -4.06
C GLY A 63 -12.72 -16.65 -4.59
N PRO A 64 -12.27 -17.36 -5.65
CA PRO A 64 -10.94 -17.15 -6.25
C PRO A 64 -10.71 -15.76 -6.85
N ARG A 65 -11.77 -14.97 -7.09
CA ARG A 65 -11.68 -13.62 -7.67
C ARG A 65 -11.87 -12.52 -6.64
N GLU A 66 -11.81 -12.84 -5.35
CA GLU A 66 -11.88 -11.81 -4.32
C GLU A 66 -10.65 -10.89 -4.42
N PRO A 67 -10.83 -9.54 -4.45
CA PRO A 67 -9.73 -8.61 -4.48
C PRO A 67 -8.80 -8.80 -3.27
N LEU A 68 -7.49 -8.89 -3.53
CA LEU A 68 -6.48 -8.98 -2.47
C LEU A 68 -6.52 -7.77 -1.54
N THR A 69 -6.82 -6.60 -2.11
CA THR A 69 -6.90 -5.34 -1.37
C THR A 69 -8.35 -4.94 -1.16
N LYS A 70 -8.77 -4.87 0.10
CA LYS A 70 -10.09 -4.36 0.50
C LYS A 70 -10.11 -2.82 0.56
N PRO A 71 -11.29 -2.18 0.54
CA PRO A 71 -11.39 -0.74 0.80
C PRO A 71 -10.65 -0.35 2.08
N GLY A 72 -9.86 0.74 2.00
CA GLY A 72 -9.04 1.21 3.12
C GLY A 72 -7.72 0.46 3.34
N HIS A 73 -7.41 -0.58 2.55
CA HIS A 73 -6.13 -1.30 2.65
C HIS A 73 -4.92 -0.37 2.49
N GLY A 74 -4.96 0.54 1.50
CA GLY A 74 -3.86 1.49 1.25
C GLY A 74 -3.55 2.37 2.47
N MET A 75 -4.58 2.83 3.20
CA MET A 75 -4.39 3.65 4.40
C MET A 75 -3.77 2.85 5.55
N LYS A 76 -4.15 1.56 5.69
CA LYS A 76 -3.54 0.67 6.68
C LYS A 76 -2.07 0.42 6.38
N VAL A 77 -1.72 0.19 5.11
CA VAL A 77 -0.32 0.02 4.67
C VAL A 77 0.48 1.29 4.94
N PHE A 78 -0.04 2.45 4.51
CA PHE A 78 0.62 3.73 4.72
C PHE A 78 0.87 4.01 6.21
N GLY A 79 -0.15 3.83 7.06
CA GLY A 79 -0.03 4.03 8.50
C GLY A 79 0.97 3.05 9.14
N GLY A 80 0.93 1.77 8.75
CA GLY A 80 1.86 0.76 9.25
C GLY A 80 3.31 1.06 8.88
N VAL A 81 3.59 1.37 7.61
CA VAL A 81 4.94 1.71 7.13
C VAL A 81 5.44 2.99 7.80
N SER A 82 4.62 4.03 7.84
CA SER A 82 4.99 5.31 8.48
C SER A 82 5.27 5.11 9.98
N GLY A 83 4.48 4.28 10.65
CA GLY A 83 4.69 3.94 12.07
C GLY A 83 6.03 3.25 12.32
N VAL A 84 6.41 2.28 11.47
CA VAL A 84 7.71 1.59 11.59
C VAL A 84 8.87 2.54 11.31
N ILE A 85 8.77 3.39 10.29
CA ILE A 85 9.80 4.40 10.00
C ILE A 85 9.97 5.36 11.19
N ALA A 86 8.87 5.88 11.73
CA ALA A 86 8.90 6.77 12.89
C ALA A 86 9.52 6.09 14.13
N ALA A 87 9.14 4.84 14.40
CA ALA A 87 9.71 4.06 15.50
C ALA A 87 11.22 3.82 15.30
N SER A 88 11.66 3.51 14.08
CA SER A 88 13.07 3.31 13.77
C SER A 88 13.89 4.60 13.95
N ALA A 89 13.36 5.74 13.53
CA ALA A 89 13.99 7.04 13.70
C ALA A 89 14.08 7.43 15.19
N ALA A 90 13.01 7.19 15.96
CA ALA A 90 13.00 7.43 17.40
C ALA A 90 14.03 6.54 18.12
N LEU A 91 14.10 5.26 17.80
CA LEU A 91 15.09 4.34 18.36
C LEU A 91 16.52 4.79 18.02
N PHE A 92 16.78 5.12 16.75
CA PHE A 92 18.07 5.63 16.32
C PHE A 92 18.46 6.91 17.06
N TYR A 93 17.51 7.84 17.23
CA TYR A 93 17.74 9.08 17.96
C TYR A 93 18.11 8.82 19.42
N VAL A 94 17.38 7.94 20.11
CA VAL A 94 17.70 7.55 21.50
C VAL A 94 19.08 6.94 21.61
N ILE A 95 19.44 6.01 20.70
CA ILE A 95 20.79 5.43 20.67
C ILE A 95 21.85 6.51 20.45
N ARG A 96 21.60 7.46 19.55
CA ARG A 96 22.56 8.51 19.21
C ARG A 96 22.74 9.53 20.35
N LEU A 97 21.68 9.85 21.09
CA LEU A 97 21.75 10.71 22.29
C LEU A 97 22.65 10.11 23.38
N ASN A 98 22.72 8.78 23.46
CA ASN A 98 23.55 8.05 24.44
C ASN A 98 24.93 7.66 23.87
N GLY A 99 25.29 8.18 22.71
CA GLY A 99 26.58 7.89 22.07
C GLY A 99 27.74 8.67 22.69
N GLN A 100 28.96 8.30 22.28
CA GLN A 100 30.17 9.03 22.67
C GLN A 100 30.14 10.49 22.20
N GLU A 101 30.85 11.34 22.94
CA GLU A 101 31.08 12.75 22.63
C GLU A 101 31.64 12.93 21.22
N THR A 102 31.25 14.03 20.58
CA THR A 102 31.79 14.42 19.28
C THR A 102 33.31 14.64 19.40
N PRO A 103 34.14 14.08 18.51
CA PRO A 103 35.58 14.31 18.54
C PRO A 103 35.90 15.81 18.46
N LYS A 104 36.90 16.26 19.24
CA LYS A 104 37.37 17.66 19.25
C LYS A 104 37.74 18.24 17.88
N THR A 105 38.09 17.37 16.93
CA THR A 105 38.43 17.74 15.55
C THR A 105 37.21 18.08 14.69
N ILE A 106 36.01 17.75 15.15
CA ILE A 106 34.72 18.13 14.54
C ILE A 106 34.18 19.33 15.31
N SER A 107 34.93 20.41 15.24
CA SER A 107 34.55 21.73 15.76
C SER A 107 34.90 22.76 14.71
N LYS A 108 34.09 23.82 14.63
CA LYS A 108 34.29 24.87 13.63
C LYS A 108 35.69 25.49 13.69
N GLU A 109 36.20 25.74 14.90
CA GLU A 109 37.57 26.24 15.12
C GLU A 109 38.63 25.30 14.54
N TRP A 110 38.53 24.00 14.82
CA TRP A 110 39.50 23.02 14.32
C TRP A 110 39.43 22.85 12.79
N GLU A 111 38.21 22.89 12.24
CA GLU A 111 37.98 22.81 10.79
C GLU A 111 38.51 24.06 10.06
N GLU A 112 38.33 25.25 10.65
CA GLU A 112 38.88 26.51 10.13
C GLU A 112 40.41 26.53 10.23
N ALA A 113 40.99 26.10 11.34
CA ALA A 113 42.44 25.95 11.48
C ALA A 113 43.02 24.92 10.47
N THR A 114 42.28 23.85 10.20
CA THR A 114 42.64 22.86 9.16
C THR A 114 42.64 23.52 7.78
N ASN A 115 41.65 24.36 7.48
CA ASN A 115 41.61 25.12 6.23
C ASN A 115 42.82 26.04 6.08
N GLU A 116 43.19 26.79 7.12
CA GLU A 116 44.36 27.67 7.11
C GLU A 116 45.66 26.88 6.90
N TYR A 117 45.83 25.78 7.62
CA TYR A 117 46.98 24.90 7.49
C TYR A 117 47.11 24.33 6.07
N LEU A 118 46.01 23.91 5.44
CA LEU A 118 46.01 23.39 4.07
C LEU A 118 46.32 24.47 3.03
N LYS A 119 45.84 25.70 3.23
CA LYS A 119 46.22 26.84 2.38
C LYS A 119 47.69 27.19 2.53
N SER A 120 48.22 27.14 3.75
CA SER A 120 49.63 27.49 4.04
C SER A 120 50.63 26.59 3.31
N GLN A 121 50.26 25.33 3.05
CA GLN A 121 51.09 24.36 2.32
C GLN A 121 50.65 24.19 0.85
N ASN A 122 49.77 25.06 0.35
CA ASN A 122 49.24 25.03 -1.01
C ASN A 122 48.57 23.69 -1.40
N SER A 123 47.83 23.07 -0.48
CA SER A 123 47.10 21.82 -0.73
C SER A 123 45.99 22.00 -1.75
N ASN A 124 45.91 21.09 -2.72
CA ASN A 124 44.90 21.08 -3.80
C ASN A 124 44.79 22.42 -4.58
N PRO A 125 45.86 22.88 -5.25
CA PRO A 125 45.93 24.20 -5.88
C PRO A 125 45.16 24.32 -7.21
N ILE A 126 44.73 23.21 -7.82
CA ILE A 126 44.04 23.25 -9.13
C ILE A 126 42.53 23.38 -8.95
N THR A 127 41.94 22.63 -8.01
CA THR A 127 40.48 22.53 -7.85
C THR A 127 39.99 22.68 -6.41
N GLY A 128 40.91 22.73 -5.45
CA GLY A 128 40.58 22.65 -4.03
C GLY A 128 40.81 23.95 -3.29
N ILE A 129 41.02 23.82 -1.99
CA ILE A 129 41.01 24.94 -1.04
C ILE A 129 42.05 26.04 -1.32
N SER A 130 43.15 25.69 -2.00
CA SER A 130 44.21 26.63 -2.39
C SER A 130 44.11 27.10 -3.84
N SER A 131 43.07 26.68 -4.58
CA SER A 131 42.90 27.09 -5.97
C SER A 131 42.49 28.56 -6.12
N GLU A 132 42.93 29.16 -7.21
CA GLU A 132 42.62 30.54 -7.53
C GLU A 132 41.09 30.70 -7.70
N GLY A 133 40.50 31.64 -6.96
CA GLY A 133 39.06 31.88 -7.00
C GLY A 133 38.21 30.84 -6.26
N TYR A 134 38.77 30.02 -5.37
CA TYR A 134 38.00 29.10 -4.52
C TYR A 134 36.98 29.85 -3.64
N LYS A 135 35.69 29.48 -3.73
CA LYS A 135 34.56 30.11 -2.99
C LYS A 135 33.86 29.20 -1.99
N GLY A 136 34.34 27.97 -1.78
CA GLY A 136 33.71 27.00 -0.87
C GLY A 136 34.09 27.20 0.60
N LYS A 137 33.37 26.51 1.50
CA LYS A 137 33.66 26.50 2.95
C LYS A 137 34.89 25.65 3.33
N GLY A 138 35.50 24.96 2.36
CA GLY A 138 36.63 24.06 2.63
C GLY A 138 36.16 22.84 3.40
N TYR A 139 36.88 22.50 4.47
CA TYR A 139 36.62 21.36 5.34
C TYR A 139 35.68 21.70 6.51
N VAL A 140 35.06 22.89 6.52
CA VAL A 140 34.08 23.25 7.54
C VAL A 140 32.76 22.53 7.28
N THR A 141 32.44 21.59 8.17
CA THR A 141 31.21 20.79 8.15
C THR A 141 30.29 21.11 9.32
N SER A 142 30.81 21.79 10.35
CA SER A 142 30.08 22.18 11.54
C SER A 142 29.22 23.43 11.30
N ASN A 143 27.91 23.32 11.60
CA ASN A 143 26.92 24.38 11.93
C ASN A 143 27.49 25.52 12.79
#